data_AF-A0A100JLM4-F1
#
_entry.id   AF-A0A100JLM4-F1
#
_cell.length_a   1.000
_cell.length_b   1.000
_cell.length_c   1.000
_cell.angle_alpha   90.00
_cell.angle_beta   90.00
_cell.angle_gamma   90.00
#
_symmetry.space_group_name_H-M   'P 1'
#
loop_
_entity.id
_entity.type
_entity.pdbx_description
1 polymer ?
#
loop_
_entity_poly.entity_id
_entity_poly.type
_entity_poly.pdbx_seq_one_letter_code
_entity_poly.pdbx_strand_id
1 'polypeptide(L)'
;MAALRHDTDGAVVAVSTSAQEGGGGKAREVRAGVFDDVDAALTFHPGVYDRVRAPLTGQEQYRVAFRGRAAHPTGDPTQGIDALAAPVELFNVPSALGRRLPQGSHVQGIVTHGGTATSVVPDLAEGRFGLRAATTAALDDLAARLHSAAEGVALTTGTSVEAERASVRCGHFRDSRVLSDRFAGHPGRAGITLTPPEPGVHQGSSDIGNVTGRAPAIHPFVTIMDSGGSDHTAGDGA
;
A
#
# COMPACT_ATOMS: atom_id res chain seq x y z
N MET A 1 -18.87 8.84 -15.88
CA MET A 1 -18.39 8.08 -17.06
C MET A 1 -18.91 8.73 -18.31
N ALA A 2 -18.06 8.91 -19.32
CA ALA A 2 -18.48 9.31 -20.66
C ALA A 2 -18.20 8.13 -21.60
N ALA A 3 -19.21 7.68 -22.34
CA ALA A 3 -19.07 6.60 -23.31
C ALA A 3 -18.92 7.19 -24.72
N LEU A 4 -17.83 6.82 -25.40
CA LEU A 4 -17.63 7.10 -26.82
C LEU A 4 -18.02 5.83 -27.58
N ARG A 5 -19.01 5.95 -28.48
CA ARG A 5 -19.42 4.89 -29.40
C ARG A 5 -18.67 5.09 -30.71
N HIS A 6 -17.92 4.07 -31.14
CA HIS A 6 -17.35 4.00 -32.48
C HIS A 6 -18.22 3.10 -33.36
N ASP A 7 -17.87 2.98 -34.65
CA ASP A 7 -18.55 2.16 -35.66
C ASP A 7 -18.32 0.63 -35.46
N THR A 8 -18.22 0.22 -34.20
CA THR A 8 -17.99 -1.16 -33.76
C THR A 8 -19.03 -1.53 -32.70
N ASP A 9 -19.32 -2.82 -32.54
CA ASP A 9 -20.27 -3.33 -31.55
C ASP A 9 -19.81 -3.16 -30.08
N GLY A 10 -18.74 -2.40 -29.83
CA GLY A 10 -18.15 -2.16 -28.51
C GLY A 10 -18.35 -0.73 -28.00
N ALA A 11 -17.95 -0.50 -26.75
CA ALA A 11 -17.96 0.82 -26.12
C ALA A 11 -16.60 1.13 -25.47
N VAL A 12 -16.17 2.39 -25.58
CA VAL A 12 -15.03 2.91 -24.82
C VAL A 12 -15.57 3.83 -23.75
N VAL A 13 -15.20 3.60 -22.49
CA VAL A 13 -15.66 4.41 -21.37
C VAL A 13 -14.48 5.06 -20.65
N ALA A 14 -14.54 6.39 -20.55
CA ALA A 14 -13.55 7.14 -19.78
C ALA A 14 -13.92 7.15 -18.29
N VAL A 15 -13.01 6.65 -17.46
CA VAL A 15 -13.07 6.71 -15.99
C VAL A 15 -12.02 7.69 -15.49
N SER A 16 -12.48 8.79 -14.90
CA SER A 16 -11.61 9.76 -14.24
C SER A 16 -11.54 9.43 -12.75
N THR A 17 -10.39 8.96 -12.28
CA THR A 17 -10.23 8.58 -10.89
C THR A 17 -9.39 9.58 -10.10
N SER A 18 -9.98 10.16 -9.06
CA SER A 18 -9.27 11.05 -8.12
C SER A 18 -8.51 10.28 -7.03
N ALA A 19 -7.53 10.93 -6.38
CA ALA A 19 -6.94 10.51 -5.12
C ALA A 19 -6.17 9.15 -5.14
N GLN A 20 -5.46 8.83 -6.23
CA GLN A 20 -4.67 7.61 -6.32
C GLN A 20 -3.48 7.56 -5.32
N GLU A 21 -2.86 8.71 -5.01
CA GLU A 21 -1.68 8.82 -4.13
C GLU A 21 -1.87 8.31 -2.69
N GLY A 22 -3.12 8.10 -2.26
CA GLY A 22 -3.40 7.59 -0.91
C GLY A 22 -4.88 7.52 -0.54
N GLY A 23 -5.75 8.23 -1.28
CA GLY A 23 -7.20 8.15 -1.09
C GLY A 23 -7.84 6.88 -1.65
N GLY A 24 -7.15 6.18 -2.56
CA GLY A 24 -7.58 4.91 -3.14
C GLY A 24 -8.86 5.04 -3.98
N GLY A 25 -8.90 6.03 -4.88
CA GLY A 25 -10.04 6.29 -5.74
C GLY A 25 -10.52 5.07 -6.52
N LYS A 26 -9.60 4.35 -7.20
CA LYS A 26 -9.98 3.17 -8.01
C LYS A 26 -10.47 2.06 -7.11
N ALA A 27 -9.86 1.91 -5.93
CA ALA A 27 -10.33 0.94 -4.96
C ALA A 27 -11.75 1.23 -4.43
N ARG A 28 -12.18 2.51 -4.41
CA ARG A 28 -13.56 2.90 -4.09
C ARG A 28 -14.49 2.71 -5.29
N GLU A 29 -14.06 3.08 -6.49
CA GLU A 29 -14.81 2.86 -7.74
C GLU A 29 -15.08 1.37 -7.99
N VAL A 30 -14.09 0.50 -7.76
CA VAL A 30 -14.25 -0.95 -7.80
C VAL A 30 -15.32 -1.41 -6.81
N ARG A 31 -15.30 -0.89 -5.57
CA ARG A 31 -16.34 -1.21 -4.57
C ARG A 31 -17.73 -0.70 -4.94
N ALA A 32 -17.80 0.38 -5.74
CA ALA A 32 -19.05 0.94 -6.24
C ALA A 32 -19.53 0.28 -7.54
N GLY A 33 -18.83 -0.75 -8.05
CA GLY A 33 -19.21 -1.49 -9.25
C GLY A 33 -18.88 -0.79 -10.57
N VAL A 34 -18.05 0.27 -10.58
CA VAL A 34 -17.70 1.02 -11.81
C VAL A 34 -17.03 0.14 -12.86
N PHE A 35 -16.34 -0.92 -12.42
CA PHE A 35 -15.61 -1.85 -13.27
C PHE A 35 -16.34 -3.20 -13.42
N ASP A 36 -17.62 -3.30 -13.06
CA ASP A 36 -18.33 -4.58 -13.06
C ASP A 36 -18.61 -5.13 -14.47
N ASP A 37 -18.88 -4.22 -15.41
CA ASP A 37 -19.31 -4.51 -16.78
C ASP A 37 -18.23 -4.13 -17.82
N VAL A 38 -16.95 -4.12 -17.43
CA VAL A 38 -15.85 -3.84 -18.37
C VAL A 38 -15.05 -5.12 -18.68
N ASP A 39 -14.72 -5.31 -19.95
CA ASP A 39 -13.90 -6.45 -20.40
C ASP A 39 -12.40 -6.24 -20.14
N ALA A 40 -11.95 -4.98 -20.11
CA ALA A 40 -10.58 -4.60 -19.85
C ALA A 40 -10.48 -3.16 -19.32
N ALA A 41 -9.44 -2.87 -18.54
CA ALA A 41 -9.10 -1.52 -18.09
C ALA A 41 -7.72 -1.11 -18.60
N LEU A 42 -7.64 0.04 -19.26
CA LEU A 42 -6.40 0.58 -19.81
C LEU A 42 -6.01 1.85 -19.04
N THR A 43 -4.79 1.87 -18.51
CA THR A 43 -4.13 3.07 -17.96
C THR A 43 -2.66 2.98 -18.29
N PHE A 44 -1.95 4.10 -18.32
CA PHE A 44 -0.48 4.13 -18.34
C PHE A 44 0.00 5.16 -17.32
N HIS A 45 1.24 5.00 -16.87
CA HIS A 45 1.88 5.91 -15.94
C HIS A 45 2.96 6.70 -16.68
N PRO A 46 2.88 8.04 -16.73
CA PRO A 46 4.01 8.83 -17.18
C PRO A 46 5.16 8.71 -16.16
N GLY A 47 6.40 8.59 -16.60
CA GLY A 47 7.53 8.52 -15.67
C GLY A 47 8.87 8.73 -16.35
N VAL A 48 9.91 8.11 -15.79
CA VAL A 48 11.30 8.18 -16.28
C VAL A 48 11.76 6.89 -16.98
N TYR A 49 10.86 5.91 -17.12
CA TYR A 49 11.17 4.60 -17.69
C TYR A 49 10.11 4.17 -18.71
N ASP A 50 10.56 3.50 -19.77
CA ASP A 50 9.68 2.79 -20.69
C ASP A 50 9.58 1.32 -20.26
N ARG A 51 8.49 0.99 -19.55
CA ARG A 51 8.22 -0.37 -19.07
C ARG A 51 6.89 -0.91 -19.56
N VAL A 52 6.88 -2.14 -20.09
CA VAL A 52 5.64 -2.80 -20.56
C VAL A 52 4.63 -3.05 -19.44
N ARG A 53 5.08 -3.07 -18.18
CA ARG A 53 4.23 -3.23 -16.99
C ARG A 53 4.90 -2.67 -15.74
N ALA A 54 4.10 -2.20 -14.79
CA ALA A 54 4.55 -1.73 -13.49
C ALA A 54 4.67 -2.87 -12.46
N PRO A 55 5.83 -3.05 -11.78
CA PRO A 55 5.97 -4.05 -10.73
C PRO A 55 5.43 -3.54 -9.38
N LEU A 56 4.10 -3.39 -9.29
CA LEU A 56 3.43 -2.79 -8.14
C LEU A 56 3.04 -3.83 -7.08
N THR A 57 3.39 -3.52 -5.84
CA THR A 57 3.11 -4.31 -4.64
C THR A 57 1.74 -3.97 -4.05
N GLY A 58 1.19 -4.89 -3.26
CA GLY A 58 0.07 -4.57 -2.37
C GLY A 58 0.53 -3.75 -1.17
N GLN A 59 -0.34 -2.87 -0.67
CA GLN A 59 -0.04 -2.03 0.49
C GLN A 59 -1.31 -1.68 1.28
N GLU A 60 -1.18 -1.66 2.60
CA GLU A 60 -2.17 -1.09 3.52
C GLU A 60 -1.48 -0.57 4.79
N GLN A 61 -2.21 0.16 5.63
CA GLN A 61 -1.73 0.65 6.91
C GLN A 61 -2.68 0.24 8.03
N TYR A 62 -2.12 0.02 9.22
CA TYR A 62 -2.84 -0.25 10.44
C TYR A 62 -2.51 0.78 11.51
N ARG A 63 -3.54 1.24 12.21
CA ARG A 63 -3.44 1.91 13.51
C ARG A 63 -3.48 0.83 14.57
N VAL A 64 -2.50 0.82 15.47
CA VAL A 64 -2.44 -0.13 16.59
C VAL A 64 -2.36 0.67 17.88
N ALA A 65 -3.43 0.66 18.65
CA ALA A 65 -3.57 1.38 19.91
C ALA A 65 -3.55 0.42 21.09
N PHE A 66 -2.68 0.67 22.06
CA PHE A 66 -2.61 -0.06 23.31
C PHE A 66 -3.16 0.79 24.45
N ARG A 67 -4.02 0.20 25.28
CA ARG A 67 -4.58 0.87 26.47
C ARG A 67 -4.16 0.15 27.73
N GLY A 68 -3.59 0.91 28.65
CA GLY A 68 -3.16 0.51 29.97
C GLY A 68 -3.93 1.27 31.05
N ARG A 69 -3.21 1.71 32.08
CA ARG A 69 -3.79 2.42 33.22
C ARG A 69 -2.77 3.41 33.79
N ALA A 70 -3.17 4.67 33.88
CA ALA A 70 -2.30 5.72 34.40
C ALA A 70 -2.07 5.55 35.91
N ALA A 71 -0.88 5.90 36.35
CA ALA A 71 -0.49 5.97 37.75
C ALA A 71 0.67 6.95 37.93
N HIS A 72 0.89 7.39 39.17
CA HIS A 72 2.11 8.12 39.51
C HIS A 72 3.29 7.12 39.55
N PRO A 73 4.33 7.28 38.70
CA PRO A 73 5.37 6.27 38.54
C PRO A 73 6.18 6.03 39.83
N THR A 74 6.37 7.08 40.65
CA THR A 74 7.06 6.95 41.94
C THR A 74 6.14 6.60 43.12
N GLY A 75 4.95 7.20 43.21
CA GLY A 75 4.04 7.04 44.34
C GLY A 75 3.26 5.71 44.32
N ASP A 76 2.82 5.29 43.13
CA ASP A 76 1.95 4.11 42.96
C ASP A 76 2.39 3.24 41.77
N PRO A 77 3.68 2.83 41.67
CA PRO A 77 4.22 2.14 40.48
C PRO A 77 3.46 0.85 40.12
N THR A 78 2.94 0.12 41.10
CA THR A 78 2.25 -1.16 40.90
C THR A 78 0.79 -1.00 40.49
N GLN A 79 0.24 0.21 40.58
CA GLN A 79 -1.13 0.50 40.14
C GLN A 79 -1.20 0.81 38.64
N GLY A 80 -0.08 1.18 38.01
CA GLY A 80 -0.01 1.49 36.58
C GLY A 80 0.05 0.25 35.69
N ILE A 81 -0.43 0.40 34.46
CA ILE A 81 -0.17 -0.53 33.35
C ILE A 81 0.39 0.34 32.23
N ASP A 82 1.68 0.19 31.93
CA ASP A 82 2.40 1.04 30.98
C ASP A 82 2.03 0.70 29.53
N ALA A 83 1.21 1.55 28.93
CA ALA A 83 0.82 1.41 27.53
C ALA A 83 1.98 1.65 26.56
N LEU A 84 3.00 2.46 26.92
CA LEU A 84 4.13 2.78 26.03
C LEU A 84 5.08 1.59 25.86
N ALA A 85 5.19 0.71 26.85
CA ALA A 85 5.97 -0.52 26.73
C ALA A 85 5.49 -1.40 25.57
N ALA A 86 4.17 -1.42 25.30
CA ALA A 86 3.58 -2.27 24.27
C ALA A 86 4.02 -1.93 22.84
N PRO A 87 3.84 -0.71 22.29
CA PRO A 87 4.34 -0.41 20.95
C PRO A 87 5.86 -0.59 20.85
N VAL A 88 6.65 -0.27 21.89
CA VAL A 88 8.10 -0.51 21.91
C VAL A 88 8.42 -1.99 21.64
N GLU A 89 7.73 -2.91 22.30
CA GLU A 89 7.89 -4.35 22.03
C GLU A 89 7.37 -4.75 20.64
N LEU A 90 6.24 -4.19 20.21
CA LEU A 90 5.70 -4.47 18.88
C LEU A 90 6.67 -4.05 17.77
N PHE A 91 7.43 -2.95 17.92
CA PHE A 91 8.45 -2.51 16.97
C PHE A 91 9.61 -3.51 16.80
N ASN A 92 9.87 -4.35 17.79
CA ASN A 92 10.89 -5.39 17.70
C ASN A 92 10.42 -6.59 16.86
N VAL A 93 9.11 -6.83 16.76
CA VAL A 93 8.56 -7.99 16.05
C VAL A 93 8.84 -7.96 14.53
N PRO A 94 8.60 -6.87 13.78
CA PRO A 94 9.00 -6.76 12.39
C PRO A 94 10.47 -7.09 12.13
N SER A 95 11.36 -6.62 13.00
CA SER A 95 12.81 -6.90 12.90
C SER A 95 13.11 -8.39 13.06
N ALA A 96 12.42 -9.09 13.97
CA ALA A 96 12.54 -10.53 14.14
C ALA A 96 11.95 -11.33 12.97
N LEU A 97 10.84 -10.84 12.39
CA LEU A 97 10.18 -11.47 11.25
C LEU A 97 10.88 -11.20 9.91
N GLY A 98 11.60 -10.09 9.78
CA GLY A 98 12.11 -9.56 8.50
C GLY A 98 12.86 -10.60 7.66
N ARG A 99 13.73 -11.41 8.28
CA ARG A 99 14.50 -12.46 7.58
C ARG A 99 13.65 -13.61 7.02
N ARG A 100 12.40 -13.74 7.49
CA ARG A 100 11.45 -14.80 7.11
C ARG A 100 10.32 -14.27 6.21
N LEU A 101 10.31 -12.97 5.91
CA LEU A 101 9.30 -12.40 5.02
C LEU A 101 9.60 -12.74 3.55
N PRO A 102 8.57 -12.94 2.70
CA PRO A 102 8.78 -13.09 1.27
C PRO A 102 9.49 -11.88 0.68
N GLN A 103 10.25 -12.08 -0.41
CA GLN A 103 10.91 -10.98 -1.12
C GLN A 103 9.88 -9.89 -1.51
N GLY A 104 10.29 -8.62 -1.39
CA GLY A 104 9.42 -7.46 -1.65
C GLY A 104 8.43 -7.15 -0.53
N SER A 105 8.47 -7.90 0.59
CA SER A 105 7.60 -7.69 1.74
C SER A 105 8.32 -6.99 2.88
N HIS A 106 7.69 -5.99 3.48
CA HIS A 106 8.21 -5.31 4.67
C HIS A 106 7.09 -4.69 5.50
N VAL A 107 7.42 -4.43 6.76
CA VAL A 107 6.59 -3.67 7.70
C VAL A 107 7.43 -2.50 8.19
N GLN A 108 6.89 -1.28 8.12
CA GLN A 108 7.48 -0.08 8.68
C GLN A 108 6.48 0.55 9.64
N GLY A 109 6.93 1.04 10.79
CA GLY A 109 6.05 1.70 11.74
C GLY A 109 6.56 3.07 12.17
N ILE A 110 5.65 3.86 12.73
CA ILE A 110 5.93 5.08 13.50
C ILE A 110 5.11 5.09 14.78
N VAL A 111 5.61 5.72 15.83
CA VAL A 111 4.82 6.02 17.04
C VAL A 111 4.04 7.31 16.77
N THR A 112 2.72 7.25 16.85
CA THR A 112 1.82 8.42 16.67
C THR A 112 1.41 9.02 18.00
N HIS A 113 1.44 8.24 19.09
CA HIS A 113 1.21 8.69 20.45
C HIS A 113 2.01 7.85 21.44
N GLY A 114 2.82 8.47 22.30
CA GLY A 114 3.74 7.77 23.21
C GLY A 114 3.63 8.18 24.67
N GLY A 115 2.49 8.74 25.08
CA GLY A 115 2.29 9.34 26.40
C GLY A 115 2.44 10.87 26.41
N THR A 116 2.13 11.49 27.55
CA THR A 116 2.01 12.95 27.69
C THR A 116 3.04 13.58 28.62
N ALA A 117 3.58 12.84 29.58
CA ALA A 117 4.55 13.33 30.57
C ALA A 117 5.38 12.18 31.13
N THR A 118 6.63 12.46 31.51
CA THR A 118 7.52 11.48 32.16
C THR A 118 7.15 11.18 33.61
N SER A 119 6.32 12.04 34.22
CA SER A 119 5.81 11.89 35.60
C SER A 119 4.48 11.13 35.68
N VAL A 120 4.02 10.52 34.59
CA VAL A 120 2.77 9.74 34.52
C VAL A 120 3.03 8.47 33.73
N VAL A 121 2.62 7.32 34.26
CA VAL A 121 2.62 6.06 33.49
C VAL A 121 1.62 6.19 32.32
N PRO A 122 2.02 6.05 31.05
CA PRO A 122 1.11 6.18 29.92
C PRO A 122 -0.04 5.18 29.97
N ASP A 123 -1.28 5.66 29.85
CA ASP A 123 -2.49 4.82 29.76
C ASP A 123 -2.92 4.55 28.31
N LEU A 124 -2.36 5.29 27.36
CA LEU A 124 -2.55 5.11 25.93
C LEU A 124 -1.21 5.27 25.20
N ALA A 125 -0.95 4.36 24.27
CA ALA A 125 0.08 4.52 23.27
C ALA A 125 -0.40 3.98 21.92
N GLU A 126 0.05 4.60 20.83
CA GLU A 126 -0.43 4.31 19.48
C GLU A 126 0.73 4.29 18.49
N GLY A 127 0.73 3.30 17.60
CA GLY A 127 1.59 3.23 16.44
C GLY A 127 0.79 3.14 15.14
N ARG A 128 1.41 3.60 14.05
CA ARG A 128 0.93 3.37 12.69
C ARG A 128 1.92 2.50 11.94
N PHE A 129 1.45 1.39 11.39
CA PHE A 129 2.26 0.39 10.70
C PHE A 129 1.83 0.31 9.24
N GLY A 130 2.75 0.58 8.32
CA GLY A 130 2.59 0.35 6.88
C GLY A 130 3.11 -1.03 6.51
N LEU A 131 2.28 -1.79 5.80
CA LEU A 131 2.57 -3.15 5.35
C LEU A 131 2.66 -3.12 3.83
N ARG A 132 3.69 -3.77 3.28
CA ARG A 132 3.86 -3.95 1.84
C ARG A 132 4.21 -5.40 1.55
N ALA A 133 3.65 -5.96 0.48
CA ALA A 133 3.99 -7.29 0.01
C ALA A 133 3.84 -7.44 -1.50
N ALA A 134 4.60 -8.37 -2.09
CA ALA A 134 4.58 -8.64 -3.53
C ALA A 134 3.22 -9.16 -4.04
N THR A 135 2.45 -9.83 -3.18
CA THR A 135 1.12 -10.34 -3.53
C THR A 135 0.09 -9.94 -2.47
N THR A 136 -1.18 -9.91 -2.87
CA THR A 136 -2.31 -9.64 -1.97
C THR A 136 -2.38 -10.69 -0.85
N ALA A 137 -2.13 -11.97 -1.16
CA ALA A 137 -2.12 -13.04 -0.16
C ALA A 137 -0.97 -12.87 0.86
N ALA A 138 0.24 -12.54 0.39
CA ALA A 138 1.34 -12.25 1.30
C ALA A 138 1.07 -11.01 2.17
N LEU A 139 0.31 -10.03 1.66
CA LEU A 139 -0.14 -8.89 2.44
C LEU A 139 -1.14 -9.31 3.53
N ASP A 140 -2.09 -10.20 3.21
CA ASP A 140 -3.01 -10.77 4.21
C ASP A 140 -2.26 -11.52 5.32
N ASP A 141 -1.25 -12.31 4.95
CA ASP A 141 -0.40 -13.02 5.91
C ASP A 141 0.38 -12.05 6.81
N LEU A 142 0.90 -10.93 6.27
CA LEU A 142 1.56 -9.90 7.06
C LEU A 142 0.60 -9.23 8.03
N ALA A 143 -0.61 -8.89 7.59
CA ALA A 143 -1.63 -8.30 8.43
C ALA A 143 -1.99 -9.23 9.59
N ALA A 144 -2.24 -10.51 9.31
CA ALA A 144 -2.51 -11.51 10.34
C ALA A 144 -1.37 -11.63 11.35
N ARG A 145 -0.11 -11.63 10.89
CA ARG A 145 1.07 -11.63 11.77
C ARG A 145 1.17 -10.39 12.65
N LEU A 146 0.86 -9.20 12.10
CA LEU A 146 0.83 -7.96 12.87
C LEU A 146 -0.24 -8.02 13.96
N HIS A 147 -1.43 -8.53 13.65
CA HIS A 147 -2.51 -8.73 14.62
C HIS A 147 -2.09 -9.68 15.75
N SER A 148 -1.61 -10.89 15.42
CA SER A 148 -1.16 -11.84 16.43
C SER A 148 0.00 -11.32 17.28
N ALA A 149 0.92 -10.55 16.67
CA ALA A 149 2.01 -9.91 17.40
C ALA A 149 1.48 -8.85 18.39
N ALA A 150 0.55 -8.01 17.95
CA ALA A 150 -0.05 -6.99 18.78
C ALA A 150 -0.84 -7.60 19.95
N GLU A 151 -1.58 -8.68 19.72
CA GLU A 151 -2.26 -9.45 20.78
C GLU A 151 -1.29 -10.09 21.76
N GLY A 152 -0.20 -10.69 21.27
CA GLY A 152 0.84 -11.27 22.12
C GLY A 152 1.52 -10.24 23.01
N VAL A 153 1.82 -9.06 22.46
CA VAL A 153 2.39 -7.92 23.20
C VAL A 153 1.40 -7.37 24.22
N ALA A 154 0.12 -7.27 23.88
CA ALA A 154 -0.91 -6.84 24.81
C ALA A 154 -1.00 -7.77 26.02
N LEU A 155 -1.01 -9.08 25.76
CA LEU A 155 -1.01 -10.11 26.81
C LEU A 155 0.20 -9.99 27.74
N THR A 156 1.41 -9.83 27.21
CA THR A 156 2.64 -9.80 28.04
C THR A 156 2.79 -8.51 28.83
N THR A 157 2.26 -7.40 28.33
CA THR A 157 2.32 -6.08 28.99
C THR A 157 1.11 -5.80 29.89
N GLY A 158 0.10 -6.67 29.88
CA GLY A 158 -1.15 -6.45 30.61
C GLY A 158 -2.02 -5.34 30.03
N THR A 159 -1.76 -4.92 28.79
CA THR A 159 -2.56 -3.90 28.08
C THR A 159 -3.69 -4.56 27.29
N SER A 160 -4.64 -3.75 26.84
CA SER A 160 -5.57 -4.14 25.76
C SER A 160 -5.12 -3.52 24.45
N VAL A 161 -5.47 -4.15 23.32
CA VAL A 161 -5.07 -3.67 21.99
C VAL A 161 -6.25 -3.57 21.03
N GLU A 162 -6.19 -2.53 20.21
CA GLU A 162 -7.09 -2.28 19.09
C GLU A 162 -6.24 -2.07 17.83
N ALA A 163 -6.38 -2.96 16.85
CA ALA A 163 -5.64 -2.91 15.60
C ALA A 163 -6.62 -2.77 14.44
N GLU A 164 -6.62 -1.61 13.78
CA GLU A 164 -7.58 -1.26 12.74
C GLU A 164 -6.89 -0.80 11.47
N ARG A 165 -7.44 -1.16 10.31
CA ARG A 165 -6.93 -0.66 9.03
C ARG A 165 -7.15 0.86 8.95
N ALA A 166 -6.05 1.60 8.79
CA ALA A 166 -6.01 3.06 8.74
C ALA A 166 -5.92 3.65 7.32
N SER A 167 -5.79 2.81 6.29
CA SER A 167 -5.75 3.26 4.89
C SER A 167 -6.72 2.48 4.01
N VAL A 168 -7.00 3.02 2.82
CA VAL A 168 -7.57 2.19 1.75
C VAL A 168 -6.53 1.16 1.34
N ARG A 169 -6.95 -0.09 1.17
CA ARG A 169 -6.09 -1.19 0.74
C ARG A 169 -5.83 -1.11 -0.76
N CYS A 170 -4.56 -1.12 -1.15
CA CYS A 170 -4.11 -1.31 -2.51
C CYS A 170 -3.76 -2.78 -2.74
N GLY A 171 -4.40 -3.41 -3.72
CA GLY A 171 -4.03 -4.76 -4.16
C GLY A 171 -2.71 -4.77 -4.92
N HIS A 172 -2.05 -5.94 -5.03
CA HIS A 172 -0.93 -6.07 -5.97
C HIS A 172 -1.44 -5.98 -7.41
N PHE A 173 -0.61 -5.48 -8.31
CA PHE A 173 -0.95 -5.39 -9.73
C PHE A 173 -0.79 -6.76 -10.40
N ARG A 174 -1.84 -7.18 -11.10
CA ARG A 174 -1.84 -8.39 -11.94
C ARG A 174 -1.89 -7.98 -13.40
N ASP A 175 -0.75 -8.07 -14.07
CA ASP A 175 -0.60 -7.67 -15.46
C ASP A 175 -1.34 -8.61 -16.42
N SER A 176 -2.12 -8.04 -17.33
CA SER A 176 -2.58 -8.76 -18.52
C SER A 176 -1.53 -8.69 -19.62
N ARG A 177 -0.65 -9.70 -19.68
CA ARG A 177 0.46 -9.74 -20.65
C ARG A 177 0.00 -9.57 -22.09
N VAL A 178 -1.13 -10.19 -22.45
CA VAL A 178 -1.71 -10.07 -23.79
C VAL A 178 -2.04 -8.61 -24.12
N LEU A 179 -2.64 -7.87 -23.19
CA LEU A 179 -2.98 -6.46 -23.40
C LEU A 179 -1.72 -5.59 -23.35
N SER A 180 -0.78 -5.86 -22.45
CA SER A 180 0.46 -5.10 -22.31
C SER A 180 1.37 -5.25 -23.54
N ASP A 181 1.48 -6.45 -24.12
CA ASP A 181 2.24 -6.70 -25.36
C ASP A 181 1.58 -6.00 -26.55
N ARG A 182 0.24 -6.03 -26.62
CA ARG A 182 -0.52 -5.28 -27.63
C ARG A 182 -0.30 -3.79 -27.47
N PHE A 183 -0.38 -3.26 -26.23
CA PHE A 183 -0.09 -1.87 -25.95
C PHE A 183 1.31 -1.51 -26.43
N ALA A 184 2.33 -2.29 -26.06
CA ALA A 184 3.73 -2.03 -26.42
C ALA A 184 3.99 -1.93 -27.93
N GLY A 185 3.24 -2.67 -28.74
CA GLY A 185 3.30 -2.57 -30.19
C GLY A 185 2.86 -1.20 -30.75
N HIS A 186 2.06 -0.41 -30.03
CA HIS A 186 1.61 0.90 -30.51
C HIS A 186 2.69 1.99 -30.32
N PRO A 187 3.26 2.23 -29.13
CA PRO A 187 4.41 3.12 -28.98
C PRO A 187 5.61 2.68 -29.80
N GLY A 188 5.81 1.37 -30.00
CA GLY A 188 6.87 0.84 -30.88
C GLY A 188 6.80 1.36 -32.31
N ARG A 189 5.60 1.60 -32.87
CA ARG A 189 5.42 2.21 -34.20
C ARG A 189 5.84 3.68 -34.24
N ALA A 190 5.86 4.35 -33.10
CA ALA A 190 6.35 5.70 -32.92
C ALA A 190 7.82 5.75 -32.45
N GLY A 191 8.52 4.60 -32.41
CA GLY A 191 9.93 4.51 -32.01
C GLY A 191 10.18 4.36 -30.51
N ILE A 192 9.12 4.24 -29.67
CA ILE A 192 9.26 4.06 -28.23
C ILE A 192 9.30 2.57 -27.90
N THR A 193 10.44 2.11 -27.36
CA THR A 193 10.63 0.69 -27.01
C THR A 193 10.40 0.47 -25.52
N LEU A 194 9.30 -0.21 -25.19
CA LEU A 194 8.98 -0.59 -23.82
C LEU A 194 9.68 -1.89 -23.46
N THR A 195 10.27 -1.95 -22.25
CA THR A 195 11.02 -3.12 -21.78
C THR A 195 10.34 -3.78 -20.57
N PRO A 196 10.53 -5.10 -20.33
CA PRO A 196 10.11 -5.72 -19.08
C PRO A 196 10.77 -5.04 -17.87
N PRO A 197 10.08 -4.92 -16.71
CA PRO A 197 10.73 -4.53 -15.48
C PRO A 197 11.77 -5.57 -15.06
N GLU A 198 12.82 -5.10 -14.39
CA GLU A 198 13.86 -5.97 -13.84
C GLU A 198 13.28 -6.94 -12.80
N PRO A 199 13.68 -8.23 -12.84
CA PRO A 199 13.24 -9.20 -11.84
C PRO A 199 13.59 -8.76 -10.42
N GLY A 200 12.61 -8.83 -9.51
CA GLY A 200 12.80 -8.50 -8.09
C GLY A 200 12.75 -7.01 -7.75
N VAL A 201 12.66 -6.12 -8.74
CA VAL A 201 12.44 -4.69 -8.51
C VAL A 201 10.95 -4.42 -8.33
N HIS A 202 10.61 -3.64 -7.30
CA HIS A 202 9.24 -3.17 -7.03
C HIS A 202 9.23 -1.64 -7.02
N GLN A 203 8.29 -1.03 -7.73
CA GLN A 203 8.26 0.43 -7.97
C GLN A 203 7.12 1.14 -7.20
N GLY A 204 6.63 0.54 -6.12
CA GLY A 204 5.61 1.12 -5.25
C GLY A 204 4.28 0.37 -5.27
N SER A 205 3.19 1.12 -5.07
CA SER A 205 1.81 0.61 -5.04
C SER A 205 0.87 1.59 -5.72
N SER A 206 -0.16 1.08 -6.36
CA SER A 206 -1.24 1.90 -6.91
C SER A 206 -2.57 1.16 -6.81
N ASP A 207 -3.65 1.91 -6.68
CA ASP A 207 -5.01 1.39 -6.58
C ASP A 207 -5.50 0.72 -7.87
N ILE A 208 -4.72 0.80 -8.96
CA ILE A 208 -4.93 -0.04 -10.16
C ILE A 208 -4.88 -1.53 -9.84
N GLY A 209 -4.13 -1.94 -8.81
CA GLY A 209 -4.08 -3.33 -8.38
C GLY A 209 -5.45 -3.86 -7.94
N ASN A 210 -6.32 -3.00 -7.43
CA ASN A 210 -7.71 -3.35 -7.10
C ASN A 210 -8.54 -3.60 -8.37
N VAL A 211 -8.36 -2.80 -9.42
CA VAL A 211 -9.02 -2.99 -10.72
C VAL A 211 -8.61 -4.33 -11.34
N THR A 212 -7.33 -4.71 -11.23
CA THR A 212 -6.84 -6.01 -11.74
C THR A 212 -7.43 -7.23 -11.01
N GLY A 213 -8.04 -7.02 -9.84
CA GLY A 213 -8.82 -8.05 -9.17
C GLY A 213 -10.22 -8.24 -9.76
N ARG A 214 -10.69 -7.30 -10.60
CA ARG A 214 -12.03 -7.29 -11.18
C ARG A 214 -12.06 -7.52 -12.69
N ALA A 215 -11.11 -6.95 -13.42
CA ALA A 215 -10.98 -7.08 -14.87
C ALA A 215 -9.49 -7.11 -15.28
N PRO A 216 -9.14 -7.75 -16.41
CA PRO A 216 -7.81 -7.64 -16.99
C PRO A 216 -7.42 -6.17 -17.19
N ALA A 217 -6.22 -5.78 -16.75
CA ALA A 217 -5.76 -4.41 -16.91
C ALA A 217 -4.28 -4.31 -17.27
N ILE A 218 -3.91 -3.15 -17.79
CA ILE A 218 -2.52 -2.76 -18.05
C ILE A 218 -2.14 -1.55 -17.20
N HIS A 219 -0.85 -1.42 -16.90
CA HIS A 219 -0.26 -0.23 -16.27
C HIS A 219 1.23 -0.13 -16.70
N PRO A 220 1.50 0.14 -17.99
CA PRO A 220 2.86 0.39 -18.47
C PRO A 220 3.35 1.76 -18.00
N PHE A 221 4.67 1.91 -17.92
CA PHE A 221 5.31 3.22 -17.78
C PHE A 221 5.75 3.72 -19.15
N VAL A 222 5.54 5.00 -19.42
CA VAL A 222 6.02 5.67 -20.63
C VAL A 222 6.85 6.88 -20.20
N THR A 223 8.07 6.97 -20.72
CA THR A 223 9.00 8.05 -20.38
C THR A 223 8.49 9.38 -20.93
N ILE A 224 8.36 10.38 -20.06
CA ILE A 224 8.08 11.78 -20.46
C ILE A 224 9.07 12.77 -19.84
N MET A 225 10.06 12.28 -19.10
CA MET A 225 11.08 13.06 -18.40
C MET A 225 12.47 12.52 -18.76
N ASP A 226 13.48 13.37 -18.64
CA ASP A 226 14.87 12.96 -18.82
C ASP A 226 15.31 11.97 -17.72
N SER A 227 16.33 11.17 -18.02
CA SER A 227 16.79 10.04 -17.18
C SER A 227 17.34 10.42 -15.79
N GLY A 228 17.53 11.72 -15.53
CA GLY A 228 17.92 12.25 -14.21
C GLY A 228 16.74 12.57 -13.28
N GLY A 229 15.50 12.51 -13.76
CA GLY A 229 14.31 12.75 -12.94
C GLY A 229 13.97 11.58 -12.01
N SER A 230 13.10 11.84 -11.03
CA SER A 230 12.45 10.82 -10.22
C SER A 230 10.99 11.18 -10.01
N ASP A 231 10.14 10.16 -9.85
CA ASP A 231 8.79 10.38 -9.36
C ASP A 231 8.86 10.97 -7.94
N HIS A 232 7.92 11.86 -7.62
CA HIS A 232 7.81 12.58 -6.34
C HIS A 232 9.00 13.45 -5.93
N THR A 233 9.88 13.83 -6.86
CA THR A 233 10.90 14.88 -6.62
C THR A 233 10.46 16.20 -7.25
N ALA A 234 10.71 17.32 -6.57
CA ALA A 234 10.59 18.63 -7.21
C ALA A 234 11.56 18.65 -8.41
N GLY A 235 11.07 19.00 -9.60
CA GLY A 235 11.95 19.15 -10.75
C GLY A 235 12.97 20.25 -10.46
N ASP A 236 14.24 20.00 -10.75
CA ASP A 236 15.23 21.07 -10.83
C ASP A 236 14.77 22.00 -11.97
N GLY A 237 14.12 23.10 -11.60
CA GLY A 237 13.71 24.13 -12.54
C GLY A 237 14.94 24.66 -13.25
N ALA A 238 15.01 24.42 -14.56
CA ALA A 238 15.79 25.24 -15.47
C ALA A 238 14.97 26.47 -15.89
#